data_AF-A0A4Q3N737-F1
#
_entry.id   AF-A0A4Q3N737-F1
#
_cell.length_a   1.000
_cell.length_b   1.000
_cell.length_c   1.000
_cell.angle_alpha   90.00
_cell.angle_beta   90.00
_cell.angle_gamma   90.00
#
_symmetry.space_group_name_H-M   'P 1'
#
loop_
_entity.id
_entity.type
_entity.pdbx_description
1 polymer ?
#
loop_
_entity_poly.entity_id
_entity_poly.type
_entity_poly.pdbx_seq_one_letter_code
_entity_poly.pdbx_strand_id
1 'polypeptide(L)'
;MCIAGLIAPLLLALATMVAHAQPAAPALVQPEIVMLPLLIEGKTVQVSTHLYRPAGEGPFPVVIFSHGRSGNRIDRAKLQTPMPVGHGNYWIRKGVAVIAPVRPGYGDTGGADNEDQFFNWQGSHCLGDPDYNRSAT
;
A
#
# COMPACT_ATOMS: atom_id res chain seq x y z
N MET A 1 19.41 80.34 -9.28
CA MET A 1 20.26 79.34 -8.59
C MET A 1 19.34 78.17 -8.27
N CYS A 2 19.38 77.10 -9.09
CA CYS A 2 19.99 75.80 -8.75
C CYS A 2 19.19 75.05 -7.65
N ILE A 3 18.71 73.80 -7.76
CA ILE A 3 18.88 72.68 -8.67
C ILE A 3 17.64 71.75 -8.51
N ALA A 4 17.39 70.97 -9.57
CA ALA A 4 16.47 69.86 -9.73
C ALA A 4 16.17 68.94 -8.52
N GLY A 5 14.95 68.40 -8.52
CA GLY A 5 14.60 67.16 -7.83
C GLY A 5 13.63 66.36 -8.71
N LEU A 6 14.17 65.36 -9.42
CA LEU A 6 13.44 64.50 -10.34
C LEU A 6 12.30 63.74 -9.67
N ILE A 7 11.19 63.67 -10.41
CA ILE A 7 10.05 62.77 -10.23
C ILE A 7 10.52 61.32 -10.35
N ALA A 8 10.25 60.49 -9.35
CA ALA A 8 10.18 59.05 -9.50
C ALA A 8 9.16 58.47 -8.50
N PRO A 9 7.90 58.21 -8.89
CA PRO A 9 7.02 57.42 -8.05
C PRO A 9 7.49 55.96 -8.20
N LEU A 10 8.13 55.45 -7.15
CA LEU A 10 8.40 54.04 -6.97
C LEU A 10 7.04 53.32 -6.82
N LEU A 11 6.47 52.91 -7.96
CA LEU A 11 5.29 52.05 -8.04
C LEU A 11 5.66 50.70 -7.42
N LEU A 12 5.37 50.56 -6.13
CA LEU A 12 5.39 49.31 -5.40
C LEU A 12 4.27 48.43 -5.96
N ALA A 13 4.60 47.61 -6.97
CA ALA A 13 3.70 46.59 -7.50
C ALA A 13 3.44 45.54 -6.42
N LEU A 14 2.39 45.76 -5.65
CA LEU A 14 1.88 44.81 -4.67
C LEU A 14 1.25 43.65 -5.45
N ALA A 15 2.06 42.66 -5.82
CA ALA A 15 1.57 41.41 -6.38
C ALA A 15 0.69 40.73 -5.33
N THR A 16 -0.62 40.86 -5.48
CA THR A 16 -1.60 40.09 -4.71
C THR A 16 -1.41 38.62 -5.07
N MET A 17 -0.61 37.90 -4.29
CA MET A 17 -0.59 36.45 -4.31
C MET A 17 -1.97 35.98 -3.84
N VAL A 18 -2.87 35.73 -4.79
CA VAL A 18 -4.13 35.05 -4.50
C VAL A 18 -3.76 33.60 -4.20
N ALA A 19 -3.67 33.28 -2.91
CA ALA A 19 -3.51 31.90 -2.44
C ALA A 19 -4.71 31.09 -2.94
N HIS A 20 -4.50 30.34 -4.03
CA HIS A 20 -5.49 29.39 -4.52
C HIS A 20 -5.53 28.22 -3.54
N ALA A 21 -6.56 28.18 -2.69
CA ALA A 21 -6.85 27.02 -1.87
C ALA A 21 -7.10 25.83 -2.80
N GLN A 22 -6.18 24.86 -2.81
CA GLN A 22 -6.42 23.61 -3.53
C GLN A 22 -7.61 22.89 -2.89
N PRO A 23 -8.58 22.40 -3.67
CA PRO A 23 -9.65 21.59 -3.14
C PRO A 23 -9.05 20.37 -2.44
N ALA A 24 -9.61 20.01 -1.29
CA ALA A 24 -9.17 18.84 -0.54
C ALA A 24 -9.20 17.60 -1.44
N ALA A 25 -8.16 16.77 -1.34
CA ALA A 25 -8.13 15.50 -2.06
C ALA A 25 -9.36 14.67 -1.65
N PRO A 26 -10.02 13.98 -2.60
CA PRO A 26 -11.14 13.12 -2.26
C PRO A 26 -10.70 12.05 -1.25
N ALA A 27 -11.56 11.76 -0.27
CA ALA A 27 -11.32 10.68 0.69
C ALA A 27 -11.03 9.37 -0.04
N LEU A 28 -10.05 8.62 0.45
CA LEU A 28 -9.71 7.32 -0.12
C LEU A 28 -10.74 6.28 0.33
N VAL A 29 -11.17 5.45 -0.62
CA VAL A 29 -12.03 4.30 -0.35
C VAL A 29 -11.21 3.24 0.36
N GLN A 30 -11.69 2.75 1.49
CA GLN A 30 -11.07 1.65 2.23
C GLN A 30 -11.44 0.29 1.61
N PRO A 31 -10.59 -0.74 1.76
CA PRO A 31 -10.92 -2.06 1.24
C PRO A 31 -12.05 -2.70 2.04
N GLU A 32 -12.84 -3.53 1.36
CA GLU A 32 -13.64 -4.56 2.01
C GLU A 32 -12.69 -5.69 2.41
N ILE A 33 -12.66 -6.08 3.69
CA ILE A 33 -11.83 -7.17 4.17
C ILE A 33 -12.70 -8.42 4.30
N VAL A 34 -12.35 -9.47 3.57
CA VAL A 34 -13.10 -10.73 3.55
C VAL A 34 -12.18 -11.93 3.72
N MET A 35 -12.71 -13.04 4.23
CA MET A 35 -12.01 -14.32 4.25
C MET A 35 -12.37 -15.13 3.02
N LEU A 36 -11.41 -15.37 2.12
CA LEU A 36 -11.60 -16.19 0.94
C LEU A 36 -11.08 -17.61 1.17
N PRO A 37 -11.88 -18.66 0.87
CA PRO A 37 -11.39 -20.04 0.88
C PRO A 37 -10.50 -20.28 -0.34
N LEU A 38 -9.20 -20.48 -0.12
CA LEU A 38 -8.26 -20.87 -1.19
C LEU A 38 -7.82 -22.31 -1.03
N LEU A 39 -7.72 -23.04 -2.15
CA LEU A 39 -7.16 -24.38 -2.17
C LEU A 39 -5.64 -24.29 -2.31
N ILE A 40 -4.92 -24.65 -1.25
CA ILE A 40 -3.46 -24.63 -1.19
C ILE A 40 -3.02 -26.05 -0.82
N GLU A 41 -2.30 -26.71 -1.73
CA GLU A 41 -1.81 -28.10 -1.54
C GLU A 41 -2.92 -29.08 -1.13
N GLY A 42 -4.10 -28.96 -1.76
CA GLY A 42 -5.24 -29.83 -1.46
C GLY A 42 -5.98 -29.52 -0.15
N LYS A 43 -5.57 -28.50 0.59
CA LYS A 43 -6.24 -28.03 1.81
C LYS A 43 -6.91 -26.69 1.57
N THR A 44 -8.10 -26.52 2.12
CA THR A 44 -8.78 -25.22 2.14
C THR A 44 -8.19 -24.35 3.24
N VAL A 45 -7.66 -23.19 2.86
CA VAL A 45 -7.11 -22.18 3.77
C VAL A 45 -7.97 -20.93 3.67
N GLN A 46 -8.42 -20.42 4.82
CA GLN A 46 -9.13 -19.14 4.88
C GLN A 46 -8.12 -18.00 4.81
N VAL A 47 -8.18 -17.20 3.76
CA VAL A 47 -7.21 -16.13 3.49
C VAL A 47 -7.86 -14.76 3.64
N SER A 48 -7.34 -13.95 4.58
CA SER A 48 -7.75 -12.56 4.73
C SER A 48 -7.38 -11.79 3.47
N THR A 49 -8.35 -11.13 2.85
CA THR A 49 -8.21 -10.52 1.54
C THR A 49 -8.82 -9.13 1.53
N HIS A 50 -8.03 -8.15 1.10
CA HIS A 50 -8.49 -6.77 0.92
C HIS A 50 -9.01 -6.61 -0.51
N LEU A 51 -10.27 -6.24 -0.65
CA LEU A 51 -10.96 -6.05 -1.92
C LEU A 51 -11.22 -4.56 -2.17
N TYR A 52 -10.86 -4.09 -3.36
CA TYR A 52 -11.26 -2.79 -3.88
C TYR A 52 -12.11 -3.00 -5.12
N ARG A 53 -13.33 -2.44 -5.13
CA ARG A 53 -14.27 -2.57 -6.24
C ARG A 53 -14.60 -1.18 -6.81
N PRO A 54 -14.53 -0.97 -8.13
CA PRO A 54 -15.08 0.23 -8.76
C PRO A 54 -16.60 0.31 -8.54
N ALA A 55 -17.18 1.50 -8.62
CA ALA A 55 -18.63 1.65 -8.58
C ALA A 55 -19.31 1.04 -9.81
N GLY A 56 -20.51 0.46 -9.64
CA GLY A 56 -21.29 -0.18 -10.70
C GLY A 56 -21.29 -1.71 -10.62
N GLU A 57 -22.04 -2.34 -11.53
CA GLU A 57 -22.29 -3.80 -11.54
C GLU A 57 -21.17 -4.62 -12.20
N GLY A 58 -20.23 -3.97 -12.89
CA GLY A 58 -19.17 -4.65 -13.64
C GLY A 58 -19.63 -5.19 -15.01
N PRO A 59 -18.88 -6.13 -15.62
CA PRO A 59 -17.65 -6.76 -15.10
C PRO A 59 -16.48 -5.78 -15.06
N PHE A 60 -15.53 -6.03 -14.15
CA PHE A 60 -14.31 -5.24 -14.05
C PHE A 60 -13.09 -6.10 -14.42
N PRO A 61 -12.08 -5.55 -15.11
CA PRO A 61 -10.75 -6.15 -15.08
C PRO A 61 -10.24 -6.22 -13.63
N VAL A 62 -9.44 -7.24 -13.32
CA VAL A 62 -8.95 -7.52 -11.96
C VAL A 62 -7.43 -7.51 -11.92
N VAL A 63 -6.89 -6.85 -10.90
CA VAL A 63 -5.50 -7.01 -10.45
C VAL A 63 -5.49 -7.89 -9.20
N ILE A 64 -4.68 -8.94 -9.22
CA ILE A 64 -4.32 -9.69 -8.02
C ILE A 64 -3.02 -9.10 -7.49
N PHE A 65 -3.05 -8.49 -6.31
CA PHE A 65 -1.90 -7.84 -5.71
C PHE A 65 -1.24 -8.77 -4.69
N SER A 66 -0.03 -9.22 -5.01
CA SER A 66 0.81 -9.99 -4.09
C SER A 66 1.75 -9.05 -3.34
N HIS A 67 1.68 -9.07 -2.01
CA HIS A 67 2.57 -8.29 -1.17
C HIS A 67 3.96 -8.93 -1.03
N GLY A 68 4.95 -8.14 -0.63
CA GLY A 68 6.30 -8.61 -0.32
C GLY A 68 6.40 -9.36 1.02
N ARG A 69 7.63 -9.71 1.41
CA ARG A 69 7.94 -10.42 2.65
C ARG A 69 8.90 -9.59 3.50
N SER A 70 8.60 -9.45 4.80
CA SER A 70 9.60 -8.97 5.76
C SER A 70 10.57 -10.09 6.14
N GLY A 71 11.85 -9.75 6.27
CA GLY A 71 12.87 -10.66 6.83
C GLY A 71 12.59 -11.02 8.28
N ASN A 72 11.94 -10.13 9.04
CA ASN A 72 11.58 -10.35 10.43
C ASN A 72 10.24 -11.11 10.56
N ARG A 73 10.25 -12.24 11.30
CA ARG A 73 9.07 -13.07 11.53
C ARG A 73 7.94 -12.35 12.26
N ILE A 74 8.27 -11.45 13.19
CA ILE A 74 7.29 -10.68 13.95
C ILE A 74 6.55 -9.70 13.02
N ASP A 75 7.25 -9.08 12.07
CA ASP A 75 6.61 -8.17 11.11
C ASP A 75 5.67 -8.93 10.17
N ARG A 76 6.04 -10.14 9.74
CA ARG A 76 5.17 -11.02 8.94
C ARG A 76 3.88 -11.35 9.70
N ALA A 77 4.01 -11.77 10.95
CA ALA A 77 2.88 -12.10 11.81
C ALA A 77 1.97 -10.89 12.11
N LYS A 78 2.51 -9.67 12.05
CA LYS A 78 1.78 -8.42 12.31
C LYS A 78 1.32 -7.69 11.05
N LEU A 79 1.44 -8.27 9.86
CA LEU A 79 1.03 -7.61 8.62
C LEU A 79 -0.48 -7.36 8.60
N GLN A 80 -0.91 -6.11 8.77
CA GLN A 80 -2.32 -5.72 8.76
C GLN A 80 -2.82 -5.22 7.41
N THR A 81 -1.93 -4.76 6.54
CA THR A 81 -2.31 -4.13 5.27
C THR A 81 -1.37 -4.62 4.18
N PRO A 82 -1.83 -5.50 3.27
CA PRO A 82 -0.98 -6.06 2.21
C PRO A 82 -0.62 -5.01 1.15
N MET A 83 -1.42 -3.95 1.02
CA MET A 83 -1.26 -2.91 0.00
C MET A 83 -1.67 -1.54 0.54
N PRO A 84 -0.88 -0.47 0.36
CA PRO A 84 -1.28 0.87 0.78
C PRO A 84 -2.59 1.30 0.11
N VAL A 85 -3.49 1.95 0.87
CA VAL A 85 -4.84 2.31 0.43
C VAL A 85 -4.87 3.13 -0.86
N GLY A 86 -3.89 4.01 -1.05
CA GLY A 86 -3.73 4.81 -2.27
C GLY A 86 -3.54 3.96 -3.53
N HIS A 87 -2.91 2.78 -3.44
CA HIS A 87 -2.70 1.90 -4.59
C HIS A 87 -4.01 1.23 -5.01
N GLY A 88 -4.85 0.80 -4.06
CA GLY A 88 -6.20 0.31 -4.37
C GLY A 88 -7.05 1.40 -5.02
N ASN A 89 -6.97 2.62 -4.50
CA ASN A 89 -7.68 3.78 -5.04
C ASN A 89 -7.24 4.18 -6.45
N TYR A 90 -5.96 4.00 -6.78
CA TYR A 90 -5.45 4.22 -8.13
C TYR A 90 -6.16 3.31 -9.14
N TRP A 91 -6.28 2.02 -8.83
CA TRP A 91 -6.89 1.03 -9.73
C TRP A 91 -8.40 1.21 -9.88
N ILE A 92 -9.14 1.42 -8.80
CA ILE A 92 -10.61 1.60 -8.89
C ILE A 92 -11.00 2.86 -9.65
N ARG A 93 -10.17 3.92 -9.60
CA ARG A 93 -10.36 5.14 -10.43
C ARG A 93 -10.14 4.89 -11.92
N LYS A 94 -9.47 3.79 -12.29
CA LYS A 94 -9.29 3.32 -13.66
C LYS A 94 -10.33 2.28 -14.08
N GLY A 95 -11.33 2.00 -13.23
CA GLY A 95 -12.33 0.96 -13.48
C GLY A 95 -11.79 -0.46 -13.29
N VAL A 96 -10.70 -0.64 -12.54
CA VAL A 96 -10.04 -1.93 -12.29
C VAL A 96 -10.27 -2.33 -10.82
N ALA A 97 -10.78 -3.54 -10.59
CA ALA A 97 -10.90 -4.10 -9.25
C ALA A 97 -9.56 -4.66 -8.76
N VAL A 98 -9.33 -4.67 -7.45
CA VAL A 98 -8.12 -5.23 -6.83
C VAL A 98 -8.48 -6.27 -5.79
N ILE A 99 -7.80 -7.40 -5.87
CA ILE A 99 -7.83 -8.47 -4.87
C ILE A 99 -6.42 -8.56 -4.26
N ALA A 100 -6.28 -8.21 -2.99
CA ALA A 100 -5.00 -8.23 -2.28
C ALA A 100 -5.06 -9.25 -1.11
N PRO A 101 -4.80 -10.55 -1.38
CA PRO A 101 -4.78 -11.56 -0.34
C PRO A 101 -3.54 -11.42 0.55
N VAL A 102 -3.71 -11.70 1.84
CA VAL A 102 -2.63 -11.78 2.84
C VAL A 102 -2.15 -13.23 2.90
N ARG A 103 -0.86 -13.46 2.62
CA ARG A 103 -0.29 -14.81 2.53
C ARG A 103 -0.54 -15.67 3.80
N PRO A 104 -0.70 -16.99 3.68
CA PRO A 104 -0.71 -17.90 4.83
C PRO A 104 0.53 -17.69 5.73
N GLY A 105 0.30 -17.73 7.03
CA GLY A 105 1.29 -17.44 8.06
C GLY A 105 1.44 -15.96 8.44
N TYR A 106 0.66 -15.06 7.81
CA TYR A 106 0.78 -13.61 7.98
C TYR A 106 -0.49 -13.02 8.53
N GLY A 107 -0.35 -11.96 9.34
CA GLY A 107 -1.45 -11.14 9.81
C GLY A 107 -2.68 -11.93 10.26
N ASP A 108 -3.84 -11.47 9.83
CA ASP A 108 -5.13 -12.07 10.15
C ASP A 108 -5.42 -13.36 9.36
N THR A 109 -4.66 -13.66 8.30
CA THR A 109 -4.71 -15.01 7.68
C THR A 109 -4.18 -16.05 8.67
N GLY A 110 -3.11 -15.72 9.40
CA GLY A 110 -2.53 -16.57 10.43
C GLY A 110 -2.05 -17.93 9.91
N GLY A 111 -1.88 -18.90 10.81
CA GLY A 111 -1.35 -20.23 10.48
C GLY A 111 0.18 -20.27 10.44
N ALA A 112 0.73 -21.36 9.89
CA ALA A 112 2.16 -21.51 9.70
C ALA A 112 2.63 -20.78 8.43
N ASP A 113 3.77 -20.11 8.51
CA ASP A 113 4.48 -19.57 7.35
C ASP A 113 5.32 -20.71 6.73
N ASN A 114 4.73 -21.44 5.78
CA ASN A 114 5.38 -22.57 5.11
C ASN A 114 6.60 -22.14 4.27
N GLU A 115 6.73 -20.84 3.98
CA GLU A 115 7.84 -20.27 3.24
C GLU A 115 8.93 -19.69 4.16
N ASP A 116 8.94 -20.03 5.46
CA ASP A 116 10.00 -19.60 6.35
C ASP A 116 11.34 -20.23 5.98
N GLN A 117 12.36 -19.38 5.86
CA GLN A 117 13.70 -19.76 5.44
C GLN A 117 14.59 -20.17 6.63
N PHE A 118 14.11 -19.99 7.86
CA PHE A 118 14.77 -20.40 9.11
C PHE A 118 16.19 -19.84 9.33
N PHE A 119 16.59 -18.78 8.61
CA PHE A 119 17.84 -18.06 8.91
C PHE A 119 17.70 -17.19 10.16
N ASN A 120 18.84 -16.84 10.79
CA ASN A 120 18.88 -15.98 11.97
C ASN A 120 18.90 -14.50 11.56
N TRP A 121 17.79 -13.80 11.73
CA TRP A 121 17.69 -12.35 11.50
C TRP A 121 17.82 -11.57 12.80
N GLN A 122 18.81 -10.68 12.89
CA GLN A 122 18.99 -9.76 14.02
C GLN A 122 19.02 -8.31 13.54
N GLY A 123 17.92 -7.59 13.73
CA GLY A 123 17.80 -6.18 13.37
C GLY A 123 17.87 -5.97 11.85
N SER A 124 19.05 -5.61 11.34
CA SER A 124 19.33 -5.38 9.92
C SER A 124 20.33 -6.40 9.34
N HIS A 125 20.77 -7.39 10.13
CA HIS A 125 21.79 -8.35 9.74
C HIS A 125 21.19 -9.75 9.62
N CYS A 126 21.52 -10.44 8.52
CA CYS A 126 21.30 -11.87 8.36
C CYS A 126 22.57 -12.59 8.85
N LEU A 127 22.45 -13.41 9.91
CA LEU A 127 23.58 -14.01 10.63
C LEU A 127 23.66 -15.53 10.46
N GLY A 128 22.88 -16.11 9.54
CA GLY A 128 22.92 -17.53 9.26
C GLY A 128 22.41 -17.85 7.87
N ASP A 129 22.78 -19.02 7.38
CA ASP A 129 22.31 -19.52 6.10
C ASP A 129 20.84 -19.96 6.21
N PRO A 130 20.07 -19.86 5.12
CA PRO A 130 18.73 -20.44 5.07
C PRO A 130 18.78 -21.97 5.12
N ASP A 131 17.82 -22.57 5.81
CA ASP A 131 17.65 -24.02 5.83
C ASP A 131 16.69 -24.46 4.72
N TYR A 132 17.27 -24.83 3.58
CA TYR A 132 16.51 -25.27 2.40
C TYR A 132 15.77 -26.60 2.62
N ASN A 133 16.12 -27.41 3.62
CA ASN A 133 15.37 -28.63 3.93
C ASN A 133 14.05 -28.35 4.67
N ARG A 134 13.87 -27.11 5.15
CA ARG A 134 12.69 -26.68 5.90
C ARG A 134 11.89 -25.58 5.21
N SER A 135 12.46 -24.98 4.17
CA SER A 135 11.82 -23.92 3.38
C SER A 135 10.87 -24.56 2.35
N ALA A 136 9.57 -24.25 2.41
CA ALA A 136 8.54 -24.70 1.45
C ALA A 136 8.25 -26.22 1.43
N THR A 137 7.96 -26.80 2.60
CA THR A 137 7.43 -28.17 2.76
C THR A 137 5.93 -28.20 3.03
#